data_AF-A0A396RS74-F1
#
_entry.id   AF-A0A396RS74-F1
#
_cell.length_a   1.000
_cell.length_b   1.000
_cell.length_c   1.000
_cell.angle_alpha   90.00
_cell.angle_beta   90.00
_cell.angle_gamma   90.00
#
_symmetry.space_group_name_H-M   'P 1'
#
loop_
_entity.id
_entity.type
_entity.pdbx_description
1 polymer ?
#
loop_
_entity_poly.entity_id
_entity_poly.type
_entity_poly.pdbx_seq_one_letter_code
_entity_poly.pdbx_strand_id
1 'polypeptide(L)'
;MAGIVGTALKDDVRSRDEIAGAMTALLSEPVSRLMLDAYASPAREGHNISFGRALALIAVTERFDLLDQLLRRIGAAVLVGEEINAALLGHLQARKRQIDAEIRAVQQRTTPIFRGNDA
;
A
#
# COMPACT_ATOMS: atom_id res chain seq x y z
N MET A 1 -7.61 -16.11 1.78
CA MET A 1 -6.20 -15.83 1.42
C MET A 1 -5.59 -16.87 0.48
N ALA A 2 -5.87 -18.17 0.62
CA ALA A 2 -5.29 -19.23 -0.23
C ALA A 2 -5.39 -18.97 -1.74
N GLY A 3 -6.54 -18.45 -2.23
CA GLY A 3 -6.70 -18.11 -3.65
C GLY A 3 -5.74 -17.03 -4.17
N ILE A 4 -5.30 -16.10 -3.31
CA ILE A 4 -4.34 -15.05 -3.68
C ILE A 4 -2.93 -15.62 -3.77
N VAL A 5 -2.54 -16.45 -2.80
CA VAL A 5 -1.24 -17.12 -2.83
C VAL A 5 -1.12 -18.01 -4.06
N GLY A 6 -2.14 -18.82 -4.34
CA GLY A 6 -2.17 -19.67 -5.52
C GLY A 6 -2.07 -18.87 -6.83
N THR A 7 -2.78 -17.74 -6.93
CA THR A 7 -2.73 -16.86 -8.11
C THR A 7 -1.34 -16.20 -8.26
N ALA A 8 -0.79 -15.64 -7.18
CA ALA A 8 0.52 -15.01 -7.20
C ALA A 8 1.62 -15.98 -7.65
N LEU A 9 1.60 -17.22 -7.16
CA LEU A 9 2.58 -18.24 -7.52
C LEU A 9 2.38 -18.84 -8.91
N LYS A 10 1.16 -18.84 -9.45
CA LYS A 10 0.86 -19.44 -10.76
C LYS A 10 1.29 -18.54 -11.92
N ASP A 11 1.19 -17.23 -11.74
CA ASP A 11 1.44 -16.25 -12.80
C ASP A 11 2.89 -15.71 -12.77
N ASP A 12 3.70 -16.12 -11.79
CA ASP A 12 5.11 -15.77 -11.70
C ASP A 12 5.97 -16.73 -12.53
N VAL A 13 6.97 -16.19 -13.23
CA VAL A 13 7.89 -16.97 -14.08
C VAL A 13 8.95 -17.72 -13.28
N ARG A 14 9.23 -17.28 -12.05
CA ARG A 14 10.23 -17.90 -11.17
C ARG A 14 9.69 -19.19 -10.57
N SER A 15 10.62 -20.09 -10.27
CA SER A 15 10.31 -21.29 -9.50
C SER A 15 9.87 -20.95 -8.07
N ARG A 16 9.11 -21.84 -7.44
CA ARG A 16 8.72 -21.68 -6.03
C ARG A 16 9.93 -21.64 -5.09
N ASP A 17 11.02 -22.32 -5.45
CA ASP A 17 12.26 -22.30 -4.68
C ASP A 17 12.93 -20.90 -4.73
N GLU A 18 12.97 -20.27 -5.91
CA GLU A 18 13.47 -18.89 -6.06
C GLU A 18 12.59 -17.88 -5.31
N ILE A 19 11.26 -18.01 -5.40
CA ILE A 19 10.32 -17.14 -4.67
C ILE A 19 10.49 -17.32 -3.15
N ALA A 20 10.61 -18.56 -2.67
CA ALA A 20 10.85 -18.83 -1.26
C ALA A 20 12.17 -18.22 -0.78
N GLY A 21 13.24 -18.35 -1.56
CA GLY A 21 14.53 -17.72 -1.27
C GLY A 21 14.45 -16.19 -1.21
N ALA A 22 13.75 -15.56 -2.16
CA ALA A 22 13.54 -14.12 -2.16
C ALA A 22 12.69 -13.65 -0.95
N MET A 23 11.65 -14.40 -0.59
CA MET A 23 10.87 -14.14 0.62
C MET A 23 11.71 -14.28 1.88
N THR A 24 12.60 -15.28 1.95
CA THR A 24 13.53 -15.44 3.07
C THR A 24 14.48 -14.27 3.20
N ALA A 25 15.06 -13.81 2.08
CA ALA A 25 15.92 -12.64 2.08
C ALA A 25 15.16 -11.39 2.56
N LEU A 26 13.93 -11.18 2.10
CA LEU A 26 13.10 -10.04 2.48
C LEU A 26 12.68 -10.07 3.96
N LEU A 27 12.30 -11.24 4.48
CA LEU A 27 11.80 -11.40 5.84
C LEU A 27 12.91 -11.58 6.89
N SER A 28 14.13 -11.94 6.46
CA SER A 28 15.17 -12.46 7.35
C SER A 28 14.71 -13.69 8.17
N GLU A 29 13.79 -14.48 7.60
CA GLU A 29 13.23 -15.71 8.19
C GLU A 29 13.17 -16.84 7.15
N PRO A 30 13.38 -18.11 7.54
CA PRO A 30 13.31 -19.22 6.60
C PRO A 30 11.88 -19.43 6.09
N VAL A 31 11.75 -19.44 4.76
CA VAL A 31 10.55 -19.76 4.00
C VAL A 31 10.95 -20.89 3.05
N SER A 32 10.21 -21.99 3.09
CA SER A 32 10.48 -23.13 2.20
C SER A 32 9.45 -23.22 1.09
N ARG A 33 9.83 -23.87 -0.02
CA ARG A 33 8.87 -24.25 -1.08
C ARG A 33 7.65 -24.99 -0.53
N LEU A 34 7.86 -25.92 0.41
CA LEU A 34 6.76 -26.68 1.01
C LEU A 34 5.78 -25.78 1.76
N MET A 35 6.24 -24.70 2.38
CA MET A 35 5.36 -23.70 2.98
C MET A 35 4.52 -22.99 1.90
N LEU A 36 5.13 -22.60 0.78
CA LEU A 36 4.39 -21.98 -0.33
C LEU A 36 3.33 -22.93 -0.92
N ASP A 37 3.68 -24.20 -1.09
CA ASP A 37 2.76 -25.25 -1.55
C ASP A 37 1.58 -25.41 -0.58
N ALA A 38 1.86 -25.37 0.74
CA ALA A 38 0.83 -25.45 1.77
C ALA A 38 -0.09 -24.23 1.77
N TYR A 39 0.46 -23.01 1.62
CA TYR A 39 -0.30 -21.76 1.60
C TYR A 39 -1.22 -21.64 0.37
N ALA A 40 -0.83 -22.24 -0.77
CA ALA A 40 -1.62 -22.24 -1.99
C ALA A 40 -2.77 -23.27 -1.99
N SER A 41 -2.74 -24.24 -1.07
CA SER A 41 -3.73 -25.32 -1.04
C SER A 41 -5.04 -24.85 -0.38
N PRO A 42 -6.20 -24.93 -1.08
CA PRO A 42 -7.50 -24.56 -0.49
C PRO A 42 -7.96 -25.53 0.61
N ALA A 43 -7.42 -26.75 0.64
CA ALA A 43 -7.92 -27.86 1.45
C ALA A 43 -7.38 -27.89 2.89
N ARG A 44 -6.51 -26.95 3.29
CA ARG A 44 -5.89 -26.93 4.62
C ARG A 44 -6.33 -25.70 5.40
N GLU A 45 -7.41 -25.86 6.17
CA GLU A 45 -7.96 -24.84 7.07
C GLU A 45 -6.96 -24.40 8.17
N GLY A 46 -5.90 -25.19 8.44
CA GLY A 46 -4.93 -24.95 9.51
C GLY A 46 -3.61 -24.26 9.12
N HIS A 47 -3.30 -24.09 7.83
CA HIS A 47 -2.04 -23.44 7.38
C HIS A 47 -2.31 -22.12 6.66
N ASN A 48 -2.99 -21.21 7.33
CA ASN A 48 -3.14 -19.86 6.82
C ASN A 48 -1.79 -19.14 6.87
N ILE A 49 -1.35 -18.66 5.71
CA ILE A 49 -0.23 -17.73 5.60
C ILE A 49 -0.47 -16.54 6.53
N SER A 50 0.54 -16.15 7.32
CA SER A 50 0.45 -14.93 8.12
C SER A 50 0.35 -13.72 7.20
N PHE A 51 -0.28 -12.65 7.66
CA PHE A 51 -0.40 -11.43 6.85
C PHE A 51 0.98 -10.88 6.43
N GLY A 52 1.97 -10.91 7.33
CA GLY A 52 3.35 -10.51 7.02
C GLY A 52 3.98 -11.33 5.89
N ARG A 53 3.79 -12.66 5.89
CA ARG A 53 4.30 -13.51 4.79
C ARG A 53 3.51 -13.32 3.49
N ALA A 54 2.22 -13.03 3.57
CA ALA A 54 1.43 -12.69 2.39
C ALA A 54 1.92 -11.38 1.75
N LEU A 55 2.21 -10.35 2.56
CA LEU A 55 2.80 -9.10 2.08
C LEU A 55 4.18 -9.33 1.47
N ALA A 56 5.02 -10.17 2.07
CA ALA A 56 6.32 -10.52 1.49
C ALA A 56 6.17 -11.24 0.14
N LEU A 57 5.21 -12.16 0.01
CA LEU A 57 4.91 -12.79 -1.28
C LEU A 57 4.47 -11.76 -2.32
N ILE A 58 3.56 -10.86 -1.96
CA ILE A 58 3.09 -9.77 -2.85
C ILE A 58 4.26 -8.88 -3.27
N ALA A 59 5.13 -8.49 -2.34
CA ALA A 59 6.28 -7.64 -2.62
C ALA A 59 7.29 -8.33 -3.55
N VAL A 60 7.59 -9.62 -3.30
CA VAL A 60 8.53 -10.40 -4.12
C VAL A 60 7.99 -10.63 -5.53
N THR A 61 6.69 -10.90 -5.66
CA THR A 61 6.00 -11.19 -6.93
C THR A 61 5.47 -9.95 -7.65
N GLU A 62 5.59 -8.78 -7.02
CA GLU A 62 5.03 -7.50 -7.48
C GLU A 62 3.52 -7.53 -7.79
N ARG A 63 2.80 -8.48 -7.19
CA ARG A 63 1.35 -8.69 -7.39
C ARG A 63 0.49 -7.79 -6.51
N PHE A 64 0.77 -6.49 -6.56
CA PHE A 64 0.02 -5.47 -5.82
C PHE A 64 -1.46 -5.42 -6.20
N ASP A 65 -1.81 -5.84 -7.43
CA ASP A 65 -3.18 -5.99 -7.90
C ASP A 65 -4.01 -6.95 -7.04
N LEU A 66 -3.39 -8.02 -6.53
CA LEU A 66 -4.07 -8.99 -5.67
C LEU A 66 -4.36 -8.42 -4.28
N LEU A 67 -3.45 -7.60 -3.76
CA LEU A 67 -3.67 -6.88 -2.50
C LEU A 67 -4.75 -5.80 -2.67
N ASP A 68 -4.70 -5.07 -3.77
CA ASP A 68 -5.67 -4.02 -4.10
C ASP A 68 -7.11 -4.57 -4.16
N GLN A 69 -7.32 -5.72 -4.81
CA GLN A 69 -8.62 -6.39 -4.84
C GLN A 69 -9.18 -6.72 -3.45
N LEU A 70 -8.33 -7.05 -2.48
CA LEU A 70 -8.75 -7.27 -1.10
C LEU A 70 -9.11 -5.95 -0.41
N LEU A 71 -8.24 -4.95 -0.53
CA LEU A 71 -8.40 -3.66 0.15
C LEU A 71 -9.65 -2.91 -0.35
N ARG A 72 -10.01 -3.06 -1.62
CA ARG A 72 -11.23 -2.46 -2.18
C ARG A 72 -12.50 -2.88 -1.45
N ARG A 73 -12.54 -4.09 -0.88
CA ARG A 73 -13.70 -4.60 -0.13
C ARG A 73 -13.98 -3.81 1.16
N ILE A 74 -12.97 -3.10 1.67
CA ILE A 74 -13.07 -2.29 2.89
C ILE A 74 -12.94 -0.78 2.59
N GLY A 75 -13.06 -0.39 1.31
CA GLY A 75 -12.94 1.01 0.88
C GLY A 75 -11.51 1.55 0.88
N ALA A 76 -10.50 0.67 0.91
CA ALA A 76 -9.09 1.03 0.76
C ALA A 76 -8.58 0.68 -0.65
N ALA A 77 -7.41 1.21 -1.03
CA ALA A 77 -6.74 0.92 -2.30
C ALA A 77 -5.22 0.89 -2.11
N VAL A 78 -4.51 0.17 -2.98
CA VAL A 78 -3.05 0.19 -3.04
C VAL A 78 -2.61 1.23 -4.07
N LEU A 79 -1.62 2.05 -3.70
CA LEU A 79 -0.92 2.96 -4.61
C LEU A 79 0.56 2.58 -4.62
N VAL A 80 1.17 2.51 -5.80
CA VAL A 80 2.57 2.08 -5.95
C VAL A 80 3.37 3.11 -6.74
N GLY A 81 4.61 3.33 -6.33
CA GLY A 81 5.53 4.24 -7.03
C GLY A 81 4.98 5.67 -7.14
N GLU A 82 4.99 6.23 -8.34
CA GLU A 82 4.61 7.62 -8.60
C GLU A 82 3.13 7.93 -8.32
N GLU A 83 2.25 6.93 -8.28
CA GLU A 83 0.84 7.12 -7.94
C GLU A 83 0.66 7.66 -6.51
N ILE A 84 1.60 7.34 -5.61
CA ILE A 84 1.65 7.86 -4.24
C ILE A 84 1.82 9.39 -4.26
N ASN A 85 2.72 9.88 -5.13
CA ASN A 85 2.98 11.31 -5.28
C ASN A 85 1.76 12.04 -5.86
N ALA A 86 1.08 11.42 -6.83
CA ALA A 86 -0.13 11.99 -7.41
C ALA A 86 -1.26 12.13 -6.36
N ALA A 87 -1.48 11.10 -5.54
CA ALA A 87 -2.46 11.15 -4.46
C ALA A 87 -2.11 12.21 -3.41
N LEU A 88 -0.83 12.28 -3.01
CA LEU A 88 -0.36 13.29 -2.05
C LEU A 88 -0.51 14.71 -2.61
N LEU A 89 -0.16 14.94 -3.88
CA LEU A 89 -0.33 16.23 -4.54
C LEU A 89 -1.79 16.67 -4.54
N GLY A 90 -2.71 15.76 -4.90
CA GLY A 90 -4.15 16.04 -4.89
C GLY A 90 -4.66 16.41 -3.48
N HIS A 91 -4.20 15.68 -2.46
CA HIS A 91 -4.51 15.98 -1.06
C HIS A 91 -4.02 17.38 -0.64
N LEU A 92 -2.76 17.71 -0.95
CA LEU A 92 -2.16 19.01 -0.65
C LEU A 92 -2.88 20.16 -1.38
N GLN A 93 -3.27 19.97 -2.64
CA GLN A 93 -4.03 20.96 -3.41
C GLN A 93 -5.45 21.18 -2.84
N ALA A 94 -6.12 20.12 -2.38
CA ALA A 94 -7.40 20.24 -1.70
C ALA A 94 -7.26 21.04 -0.40
N ARG A 95 -6.24 20.75 0.40
CA ARG A 95 -5.94 21.47 1.64
C ARG A 95 -5.59 22.94 1.38
N LYS A 96 -4.79 23.23 0.35
CA LYS A 96 -4.49 24.60 -0.08
C LYS A 96 -5.77 25.37 -0.40
N ARG A 97 -6.68 24.78 -1.18
CA ARG A 97 -7.96 25.41 -1.53
C ARG A 97 -8.81 25.72 -0.30
N GLN A 98 -8.82 24.82 0.68
CA GLN A 98 -9.51 25.06 1.95
C GLN A 98 -8.89 26.25 2.71
N ILE A 99 -7.57 26.25 2.88
CA ILE A 99 -6.85 27.35 3.57
C ILE A 99 -7.08 28.68 2.85
N ASP A 100 -7.00 28.71 1.52
CA ASP A 100 -7.24 29.94 0.74
C ASP A 100 -8.68 30.46 0.91
N ALA A 101 -9.66 29.58 1.14
CA ALA A 101 -11.04 29.97 1.44
C ALA A 101 -11.16 30.55 2.87
N GLU A 102 -10.50 29.93 3.84
CA GLU A 102 -10.42 30.42 5.23
C GLU A 102 -9.74 31.79 5.30
N ILE A 103 -8.60 31.98 4.59
CA ILE A 103 -7.91 33.26 4.47
C ILE A 103 -8.86 34.35 3.94
N ARG A 104 -9.58 34.06 2.85
CA ARG A 104 -10.54 35.00 2.27
C ARG A 104 -11.64 35.39 3.25
N ALA A 105 -12.17 34.43 4.01
CA ALA A 105 -13.19 34.69 5.03
C ALA A 105 -12.66 35.58 6.17
N VAL A 106 -11.40 35.39 6.59
CA VAL A 106 -10.75 36.21 7.62
C VAL A 106 -10.45 37.61 7.10
N GLN A 107 -9.95 37.74 5.86
CA GLN A 107 -9.67 39.03 5.23
C GLN A 107 -10.91 39.93 5.15
N GLN A 108 -12.09 39.37 4.85
CA GLN A 108 -13.34 40.13 4.83
C GLN A 108 -13.72 40.74 6.18
N ARG A 109 -13.20 40.19 7.29
CA ARG A 109 -13.52 40.61 8.66
C ARG A 109 -12.37 41.37 9.33
N THR A 110 -11.24 41.55 8.64
CA THR A 110 -10.03 42.14 9.21
C THR A 110 -9.76 43.50 8.58
N THR A 111 -9.62 44.54 9.41
CA THR A 111 -9.09 45.83 8.97
C THR A 111 -7.56 45.73 8.88
N PRO A 112 -6.91 46.17 7.79
CA PRO A 112 -5.45 46.17 7.70
C PRO A 112 -4.81 46.97 8.85
N ILE A 113 -3.98 46.31 9.66
CA ILE A 113 -3.24 46.96 10.74
C ILE A 113 -1.94 47.51 10.14
N PHE A 114 -1.94 48.80 9.79
CA PHE A 114 -0.69 49.52 9.52
C PHE A 114 -0.11 50.00 10.85
N ARG A 115 0.92 49.31 11.34
CA ARG A 115 1.72 49.78 12.48
C ARG A 115 2.86 50.63 11.91
N GLY A 116 2.60 51.92 11.73
CA GLY A 116 3.61 52.88 11.29
C GLY A 116 4.65 53.05 12.40
N ASN A 117 5.87 52.56 12.18
CA ASN A 117 7.01 52.93 12.99
C ASN A 117 8.29 52.84 12.16
N ASP A 118 8.46 53.83 11.28
CA ASP A 118 9.75 54.28 10.72
C ASP A 118 9.65 55.80 10.52
N ALA A 119 9.77 56.56 11.62
CA ALA A 119 10.15 57.99 11.63
C ALA A 119 10.67 58.35 13.03
#